data_AF-A0A641ARU7-F1
#
_entry.id   AF-A0A641ARU7-F1
#
_cell.length_a   1.000
_cell.length_b   1.000
_cell.length_c   1.000
_cell.angle_alpha   90.00
_cell.angle_beta   90.00
_cell.angle_gamma   90.00
#
_symmetry.space_group_name_H-M   'P 1'
#
loop_
_entity.id
_entity.type
_entity.pdbx_description
1 polymer ?
#
loop_
_entity_poly.entity_id
_entity_poly.type
_entity_poly.pdbx_seq_one_letter_code
_entity_poly.pdbx_strand_id
1 'polypeptide(L)'
;MRVGMRVLTLLVAVAVFVIGGVTGVRLLTAGTGEPASATSTCTPKVVAAGTALDSNVVTINVFNASTRSGLANRALIDLQKNGFLGGRIGNSDSATKPNRVAILTDDPADPRVALVAAQFKDKVEYAPADIDVEDGVVVVVGDNYRGLKDGAPTSVETDRDIDVCVPVVAIP
;
A
#
# COMPACT_ATOMS: atom_id res chain seq x y z
N MET A 1 28.83 50.31 -36.42
CA MET A 1 29.13 49.74 -35.08
C MET A 1 27.94 49.02 -34.42
N ARG A 2 26.69 49.51 -34.51
CA ARG A 2 25.51 48.89 -33.85
C ARG A 2 25.08 47.53 -34.43
N VAL A 3 25.27 47.28 -35.73
CA VAL A 3 24.89 46.02 -36.38
C VAL A 3 25.83 44.86 -36.01
N GLY A 4 27.14 45.11 -35.97
CA GLY A 4 28.14 44.10 -35.57
C GLY A 4 27.96 43.62 -34.12
N MET A 5 27.61 44.53 -33.20
CA MET A 5 27.33 44.18 -31.80
C MET A 5 26.08 43.28 -31.67
N ARG A 6 25.04 43.51 -32.48
CA ARG A 6 23.81 42.72 -32.48
C ARG A 6 24.03 41.31 -33.02
N VAL A 7 24.81 41.18 -34.08
CA VAL A 7 25.18 39.87 -34.65
C VAL A 7 26.03 39.08 -33.64
N LEU A 8 26.97 39.74 -32.95
CA LEU A 8 27.77 39.11 -31.91
C LEU A 8 26.90 38.62 -30.74
N THR A 9 25.97 39.44 -30.24
CA THR A 9 25.07 39.03 -29.14
C THR A 9 24.17 37.86 -29.53
N LEU A 10 23.67 37.82 -30.77
CA LEU A 10 22.86 36.71 -31.26
C LEU A 10 23.66 35.41 -31.37
N LEU A 11 24.90 35.49 -31.88
CA LEU A 11 25.78 34.33 -31.94
C LEU A 11 26.11 33.77 -30.55
N VAL A 12 26.38 34.65 -29.58
CA VAL A 12 26.63 34.25 -28.19
C VAL A 12 25.39 33.59 -27.57
N ALA A 13 24.20 34.17 -27.77
CA ALA A 13 22.96 33.60 -27.25
C ALA A 13 22.67 32.21 -27.83
N VAL A 14 22.86 32.04 -29.14
CA VAL A 14 22.72 30.73 -29.81
C VAL A 14 23.72 29.72 -29.25
N ALA A 15 24.98 30.11 -29.07
CA ALA A 15 26.00 29.22 -28.50
C ALA A 15 25.64 28.75 -27.08
N VAL A 16 25.19 29.66 -26.22
CA VAL A 16 24.73 29.32 -24.86
C VAL A 16 23.54 28.36 -24.90
N PHE A 17 22.57 28.59 -25.80
CA PHE A 17 21.38 27.76 -25.92
C PHE A 17 21.71 26.33 -26.39
N VAL A 18 22.62 26.19 -27.36
CA VAL A 18 23.07 24.88 -27.86
C VAL A 18 23.83 24.12 -26.77
N ILE A 19 24.75 24.78 -26.07
CA ILE A 19 25.51 24.16 -24.98
C ILE A 19 24.56 23.69 -23.87
N GLY A 20 23.65 24.57 -23.41
CA GLY A 20 22.67 24.22 -22.38
C GLY A 20 21.74 23.08 -22.80
N GLY A 21 21.27 23.07 -24.05
CA GLY A 21 20.42 22.00 -24.58
C GLY A 21 21.14 20.65 -24.62
N VAL A 22 22.39 20.62 -25.08
CA VAL A 22 23.20 19.39 -25.10
C VAL A 22 23.49 18.89 -23.69
N THR A 23 23.87 19.77 -22.76
CA THR A 23 24.11 19.38 -21.36
C THR A 23 22.83 18.90 -20.68
N GLY A 24 21.71 19.56 -20.92
CA GLY A 24 20.40 19.15 -20.40
C GLY A 24 20.00 17.77 -20.90
N VAL A 25 20.12 17.49 -22.21
CA VAL A 25 19.84 16.16 -22.77
C VAL A 25 20.78 15.11 -22.20
N ARG A 26 22.07 15.43 -22.03
CA ARG A 26 23.05 14.52 -21.40
C ARG A 26 22.72 14.22 -19.94
N LEU A 27 22.21 15.18 -19.18
CA LEU A 27 21.79 14.97 -17.79
C LEU A 27 20.47 14.18 -17.70
N LEU A 28 19.52 14.44 -18.61
CA LEU A 28 18.26 13.69 -18.70
C LEU A 28 18.46 12.23 -19.14
N THR A 29 19.52 11.95 -19.90
CA THR A 29 19.85 10.61 -20.40
C THR A 29 21.01 9.95 -19.68
N ALA A 30 21.66 10.65 -18.74
CA ALA A 30 22.57 10.03 -17.80
C ALA A 30 21.72 9.09 -16.95
N GLY A 31 21.93 7.78 -17.11
CA GLY A 31 21.24 6.78 -16.33
C GLY A 31 21.39 7.11 -14.85
N THR A 32 20.26 7.30 -14.16
CA THR A 32 20.23 7.18 -12.71
C THR A 32 20.84 5.82 -12.39
N GLY A 33 21.95 5.80 -11.65
CA GLY A 33 22.71 4.59 -11.37
C GLY A 33 21.79 3.41 -11.02
N GLU A 34 22.22 2.21 -11.41
CA GLU A 34 21.54 0.94 -11.17
C GLU A 34 20.70 0.99 -9.89
N PRO A 35 19.40 0.66 -9.92
CA PRO A 35 18.67 0.47 -8.68
C PRO A 35 19.46 -0.57 -7.89
N ALA A 36 19.98 -0.18 -6.73
CA ALA A 36 20.65 -1.09 -5.82
C ALA A 36 19.74 -2.33 -5.73
N SER A 37 20.27 -3.49 -6.13
CA SER A 37 19.54 -4.74 -6.18
C SER A 37 18.61 -4.81 -4.98
N ALA A 38 17.30 -4.92 -5.24
CA ALA A 38 16.28 -4.97 -4.21
C ALA A 38 16.63 -6.11 -3.25
N THR A 39 17.34 -5.80 -2.17
CA THR A 39 17.54 -6.73 -1.07
C THR A 39 16.16 -6.94 -0.49
N SER A 40 15.69 -8.18 -0.52
CA SER A 40 14.39 -8.58 -0.02
C SER A 40 14.20 -7.99 1.38
N THR A 41 13.29 -7.02 1.52
CA THR A 41 12.98 -6.35 2.79
C THR A 41 12.19 -7.26 3.74
N CYS A 42 11.96 -8.50 3.33
CA CYS A 42 11.09 -9.47 3.94
C CYS A 42 11.84 -10.78 4.17
N THR A 43 11.79 -11.31 5.39
CA THR A 43 12.14 -12.71 5.65
C THR A 43 10.83 -13.50 5.83
N PRO A 44 10.56 -14.50 4.97
CA PRO A 44 9.41 -15.38 5.16
C PRO A 44 9.58 -16.15 6.48
N LYS A 45 8.59 -16.06 7.36
CA LYS A 45 8.51 -16.84 8.59
C LYS A 45 7.23 -17.65 8.61
N VAL A 46 7.35 -18.90 9.04
CA VAL A 46 6.20 -19.76 9.29
C VAL A 46 5.73 -19.51 10.72
N VAL A 47 4.50 -19.03 10.88
CA VAL A 47 3.78 -19.09 12.15
C VAL A 47 3.19 -20.48 12.25
N ALA A 48 3.74 -21.31 13.14
CA ALA A 48 3.31 -22.68 13.32
C ALA A 48 1.86 -22.75 13.85
N ALA A 49 1.12 -23.77 13.45
CA ALA A 49 -0.18 -24.10 14.02
C ALA A 49 -0.11 -24.19 15.56
N GLY A 50 -1.08 -23.60 16.24
CA GLY A 50 -1.16 -23.48 17.70
C GLY A 50 -0.38 -22.30 18.28
N THR A 51 0.14 -21.40 17.43
CA THR A 51 0.81 -20.16 17.88
C THR A 51 -0.10 -18.97 17.66
N ALA A 52 -0.01 -17.95 18.51
CA ALA A 52 -0.73 -16.70 18.30
C ALA A 52 -0.19 -15.97 17.05
N LEU A 53 -1.06 -15.73 16.07
CA LEU A 53 -0.83 -14.79 14.98
C LEU A 53 -1.18 -13.38 15.48
N ASP A 54 -0.16 -12.54 15.59
CA ASP A 54 -0.31 -11.15 15.98
C ASP A 54 -0.65 -10.25 14.77
N SER A 55 -1.40 -9.17 15.02
CA SER A 55 -1.76 -8.16 14.02
C SER A 55 -0.54 -7.50 13.34
N ASN A 56 0.60 -7.39 14.02
CA ASN A 56 1.82 -6.73 13.54
C ASN A 56 2.56 -7.44 12.41
N VAL A 57 2.11 -8.64 12.03
CA VAL A 57 2.61 -9.36 10.85
C VAL A 57 1.57 -9.46 9.73
N VAL A 58 0.40 -8.82 9.90
CA VAL A 58 -0.70 -8.84 8.94
C VAL A 58 -0.82 -7.49 8.24
N THR A 59 -0.55 -7.48 6.93
CA THR A 59 -0.77 -6.33 6.05
C THR A 59 -2.23 -6.21 5.64
N ILE A 60 -2.78 -5.00 5.68
CA ILE A 60 -4.15 -4.71 5.25
C ILE A 60 -4.15 -3.68 4.12
N ASN A 61 -4.86 -4.01 3.05
CA ASN A 61 -5.18 -3.11 1.95
C ASN A 61 -6.63 -2.63 2.11
N VAL A 62 -6.88 -1.31 2.07
CA VAL A 62 -8.22 -0.77 2.30
C VAL A 62 -8.70 0.06 1.11
N PHE A 63 -9.82 -0.35 0.52
CA PHE A 63 -10.43 0.31 -0.63
C PHE A 63 -11.79 0.90 -0.29
N ASN A 64 -12.07 2.09 -0.83
CA ASN A 64 -13.29 2.83 -0.59
C ASN A 64 -14.33 2.56 -1.68
N ALA A 65 -15.43 1.88 -1.35
CA ALA A 65 -16.59 1.74 -2.23
C ALA A 65 -17.70 2.77 -1.91
N SER A 66 -17.46 3.66 -0.95
CA SER A 66 -18.43 4.68 -0.52
C SER A 66 -18.29 6.01 -1.25
N THR A 67 -19.31 6.85 -1.09
CA THR A 67 -19.29 8.26 -1.51
C THR A 67 -18.48 9.17 -0.57
N ARG A 68 -18.04 8.65 0.58
CA ARG A 68 -17.40 9.43 1.65
C ARG A 68 -15.90 9.55 1.41
N SER A 69 -15.40 10.76 1.18
CA SER A 69 -13.98 11.02 0.97
C SER A 69 -13.13 10.67 2.21
N GLY A 70 -11.99 10.02 1.97
CA GLY A 70 -11.02 9.65 3.01
C GLY A 70 -11.46 8.53 3.95
N LEU A 71 -12.56 7.82 3.65
CA LEU A 71 -13.06 6.74 4.50
C LEU A 71 -12.06 5.59 4.63
N ALA A 72 -11.50 5.12 3.50
CA ALA A 72 -10.50 4.06 3.49
C ALA A 72 -9.24 4.44 4.28
N ASN A 73 -8.75 5.68 4.13
CA ASN A 73 -7.59 6.16 4.89
C ASN A 73 -7.85 6.17 6.41
N ARG A 74 -9.03 6.63 6.84
CA ARG A 74 -9.40 6.59 8.27
C ARG A 74 -9.49 5.16 8.79
N ALA A 75 -10.15 4.28 8.04
CA ALA A 75 -10.26 2.87 8.39
C ALA A 75 -8.89 2.19 8.49
N LEU A 76 -7.96 2.47 7.57
CA LEU A 76 -6.61 1.95 7.66
C LEU A 76 -5.88 2.47 8.91
N ILE A 77 -5.93 3.77 9.17
CA ILE A 77 -5.30 4.36 10.36
C ILE A 77 -5.81 3.70 11.64
N ASP A 78 -7.13 3.46 11.74
CA ASP A 78 -7.71 2.81 12.91
C ASP A 78 -7.26 1.35 13.04
N LEU A 79 -7.09 0.64 11.92
CA LEU A 79 -6.52 -0.72 11.93
C LEU A 79 -5.04 -0.69 12.33
N GLN A 80 -4.25 0.27 11.84
CA GLN A 80 -2.85 0.41 12.23
C GLN A 80 -2.67 0.71 13.72
N LYS A 81 -3.60 1.46 14.33
CA LYS A 81 -3.62 1.66 15.80
C LYS A 81 -3.81 0.35 16.56
N ASN A 82 -4.50 -0.63 15.96
CA ASN A 82 -4.65 -1.98 16.51
C ASN A 82 -3.47 -2.91 16.14
N GLY A 83 -2.39 -2.38 15.60
CA GLY A 83 -1.14 -3.11 15.37
C GLY A 83 -0.93 -3.62 13.95
N PHE A 84 -1.92 -3.51 13.06
CA PHE A 84 -1.80 -4.02 11.68
C PHE A 84 -0.82 -3.23 10.82
N LEU A 85 -0.22 -3.91 9.83
CA LEU A 85 0.65 -3.27 8.85
C LEU A 85 -0.19 -2.59 7.75
N GLY A 86 0.22 -1.39 7.36
CA GLY A 86 -0.45 -0.62 6.33
C GLY A 86 -0.04 -1.07 4.93
N GLY A 87 -1.03 -1.42 4.10
CA GLY A 87 -0.85 -1.70 2.69
C GLY A 87 -1.38 -0.58 1.79
N ARG A 88 -1.97 -0.97 0.65
CA ARG A 88 -2.53 -0.06 -0.34
C ARG A 88 -3.82 0.59 0.15
N ILE A 89 -4.03 1.84 -0.25
CA ILE A 89 -5.25 2.61 0.01
C ILE A 89 -5.75 3.19 -1.32
N GLY A 90 -7.05 3.10 -1.58
CA GLY A 90 -7.63 3.67 -2.79
C GLY A 90 -9.15 3.68 -2.82
N ASN A 91 -9.70 4.03 -3.97
CA ASN A 91 -11.10 3.75 -4.28
C ASN A 91 -11.21 2.32 -4.80
N SER A 92 -12.33 1.67 -4.51
CA SER A 92 -12.58 0.29 -4.93
C SER A 92 -13.06 0.24 -6.37
N ASP A 93 -12.39 -0.56 -7.18
CA ASP A 93 -12.78 -1.01 -8.52
C ASP A 93 -13.39 -2.42 -8.52
N SER A 94 -13.47 -3.06 -7.34
CA SER A 94 -14.15 -4.34 -7.13
C SER A 94 -15.61 -4.30 -7.60
N ALA A 95 -16.09 -5.44 -8.08
CA ALA A 95 -17.52 -5.67 -8.31
C ALA A 95 -18.31 -5.64 -6.99
N THR A 96 -17.64 -5.92 -5.86
CA THR A 96 -18.24 -5.97 -4.53
C THR A 96 -18.39 -4.57 -3.95
N LYS A 97 -19.64 -4.14 -3.75
CA LYS A 97 -19.98 -2.84 -3.14
C LYS A 97 -20.75 -3.06 -1.85
N PRO A 98 -20.07 -3.37 -0.73
CA PRO A 98 -20.75 -3.65 0.53
C PRO A 98 -21.41 -2.38 1.06
N ASN A 99 -22.54 -2.53 1.74
CA ASN A 99 -23.15 -1.39 2.42
C ASN A 99 -22.29 -0.89 3.60
N ARG A 100 -21.55 -1.81 4.25
CA ARG A 100 -20.77 -1.54 5.47
C ARG A 100 -19.30 -1.87 5.29
N VAL A 101 -18.97 -3.16 5.23
CA VAL A 101 -17.60 -3.64 5.04
C VAL A 101 -17.62 -5.04 4.43
N ALA A 102 -16.72 -5.30 3.50
CA ALA A 102 -16.44 -6.63 2.99
C ALA A 102 -14.94 -6.92 3.06
N ILE A 103 -14.60 -8.19 3.18
CA ILE A 103 -13.25 -8.69 2.94
C ILE A 103 -13.27 -9.49 1.64
N LEU A 104 -12.37 -9.15 0.73
CA LEU A 104 -12.19 -9.90 -0.51
C LEU A 104 -11.19 -11.02 -0.25
N THR A 105 -11.64 -12.26 -0.37
CA THR A 105 -10.82 -13.45 -0.08
C THR A 105 -11.44 -14.69 -0.72
N ASP A 106 -10.59 -15.63 -1.11
CA ASP A 106 -11.01 -16.96 -1.55
C ASP A 106 -11.03 -17.98 -0.40
N ASP A 107 -10.41 -17.64 0.74
CA ASP A 107 -10.44 -18.45 1.97
C ASP A 107 -10.91 -17.61 3.18
N PRO A 108 -12.22 -17.61 3.49
CA PRO A 108 -12.76 -16.96 4.68
C PRO A 108 -12.28 -17.59 6.01
N ALA A 109 -11.73 -18.80 5.97
CA ALA A 109 -11.22 -19.50 7.15
C ALA A 109 -9.73 -19.19 7.42
N ASP A 110 -9.09 -18.35 6.61
CA ASP A 110 -7.73 -17.87 6.89
C ASP A 110 -7.71 -17.11 8.23
N PRO A 111 -6.84 -17.49 9.20
CA PRO A 111 -6.76 -16.80 10.49
C PRO A 111 -6.43 -15.30 10.36
N ARG A 112 -5.71 -14.88 9.32
CA ARG A 112 -5.46 -13.46 9.02
C ARG A 112 -6.77 -12.74 8.70
N VAL A 113 -7.63 -13.37 7.88
CA VAL A 113 -8.95 -12.85 7.53
C VAL A 113 -9.85 -12.81 8.77
N ALA A 114 -9.84 -13.85 9.59
CA ALA A 114 -10.61 -13.90 10.83
C ALA A 114 -10.19 -12.79 11.81
N LEU A 115 -8.88 -12.58 11.98
CA LEU A 115 -8.33 -11.53 12.85
C LEU A 115 -8.72 -10.13 12.37
N VAL A 116 -8.66 -9.88 11.05
CA VAL A 116 -9.11 -8.61 10.45
C VAL A 116 -10.62 -8.44 10.58
N ALA A 117 -11.40 -9.49 10.33
CA ALA A 117 -12.86 -9.45 10.46
C ALA A 117 -13.32 -9.14 11.89
N ALA A 118 -12.58 -9.64 12.90
CA ALA A 118 -12.87 -9.40 14.31
C ALA A 118 -12.81 -7.91 14.69
N GLN A 119 -12.02 -7.10 13.95
CA GLN A 119 -11.83 -5.67 14.23
C GLN A 119 -13.11 -4.85 14.02
N PHE A 120 -13.96 -5.23 13.08
CA PHE A 120 -15.07 -4.37 12.66
C PHE A 120 -16.27 -4.45 13.62
N LYS A 121 -16.91 -3.30 13.89
CA LYS A 121 -18.19 -3.22 14.63
C LYS A 121 -19.33 -3.90 13.87
N ASP A 122 -19.26 -3.80 12.54
CA ASP A 122 -20.26 -4.33 11.62
C ASP A 122 -20.01 -5.80 11.28
N LYS A 123 -21.07 -6.50 10.86
CA LYS A 123 -20.93 -7.82 10.24
C LYS A 123 -20.18 -7.66 8.92
N VAL A 124 -19.10 -8.43 8.77
CA VAL A 124 -18.28 -8.45 7.56
C VAL A 124 -18.92 -9.35 6.52
N GLU A 125 -19.03 -8.84 5.30
CA GLU A 125 -19.40 -9.61 4.10
C GLU A 125 -18.12 -10.21 3.49
N TYR A 126 -18.22 -11.40 2.90
CA TYR A 126 -17.10 -12.02 2.18
C TYR A 126 -17.44 -12.11 0.72
N ALA A 127 -16.47 -11.78 -0.13
CA ALA A 127 -16.61 -11.86 -1.57
C ALA A 127 -15.30 -12.37 -2.21
N PRO A 128 -15.36 -12.89 -3.44
CA PRO A 128 -14.17 -13.36 -4.14
C PRO A 128 -13.11 -12.26 -4.27
N ALA A 129 -11.84 -12.65 -4.28
CA ALA A 129 -10.74 -11.72 -4.54
C ALA A 129 -10.77 -11.29 -6.02
N ASP A 130 -11.11 -10.01 -6.27
CA ASP A 130 -11.15 -9.42 -7.61
C ASP A 130 -10.29 -8.14 -7.75
N ILE A 131 -9.54 -7.78 -6.70
CA ILE A 131 -8.54 -6.73 -6.73
C ILE A 131 -7.15 -7.37 -6.59
N ASP A 132 -6.29 -7.17 -7.58
CA ASP A 132 -4.89 -7.59 -7.52
C ASP A 132 -4.09 -6.75 -6.52
N VAL A 133 -3.65 -7.39 -5.45
CA VAL A 133 -2.68 -6.88 -4.48
C VAL A 133 -1.59 -7.94 -4.28
N GLU A 134 -0.33 -7.51 -4.13
CA GLU A 134 0.80 -8.44 -3.98
C GLU A 134 0.67 -9.28 -2.70
N ASP A 135 0.30 -8.65 -1.57
CA ASP A 135 0.16 -9.33 -0.28
C ASP A 135 -0.85 -8.62 0.64
N GLY A 136 -1.41 -9.39 1.57
CA GLY A 136 -2.26 -8.90 2.66
C GLY A 136 -3.76 -9.04 2.44
N VAL A 137 -4.54 -8.73 3.48
CA VAL A 137 -6.00 -8.86 3.48
C VAL A 137 -6.61 -7.63 2.82
N VAL A 138 -7.53 -7.83 1.86
CA VAL A 138 -8.22 -6.75 1.16
C VAL A 138 -9.56 -6.44 1.83
N VAL A 139 -9.72 -5.21 2.30
CA VAL A 139 -10.93 -4.69 2.93
C VAL A 139 -11.57 -3.64 2.04
N VAL A 140 -12.87 -3.78 1.77
CA VAL A 140 -13.67 -2.78 1.07
C VAL A 140 -14.66 -2.14 2.04
N VAL A 141 -14.63 -0.82 2.17
CA VAL A 141 -15.52 -0.07 3.08
C VAL A 141 -16.64 0.64 2.31
N GLY A 142 -17.86 0.52 2.82
CA GLY A 142 -19.09 1.08 2.26
C GLY A 142 -19.61 2.32 3.00
N ASP A 143 -20.67 2.93 2.46
CA ASP A 143 -21.23 4.19 2.99
C ASP A 143 -21.62 4.11 4.47
N ASN A 144 -22.16 2.97 4.90
CA ASN A 144 -22.63 2.73 6.26
C ASN A 144 -21.58 2.10 7.19
N TYR A 145 -20.29 2.17 6.85
CA TYR A 145 -19.19 1.75 7.71
C TYR A 145 -19.19 2.50 9.05
N ARG A 146 -19.18 1.77 10.16
CA ARG A 146 -19.29 2.30 11.54
C ARG A 146 -18.00 2.28 12.36
N GLY A 147 -16.88 1.89 11.77
CA GLY A 147 -15.59 1.83 12.47
C GLY A 147 -15.29 0.48 13.13
N LEU A 148 -14.26 0.49 13.98
CA LEU A 148 -13.73 -0.69 14.67
C LEU A 148 -14.32 -0.85 16.07
N LYS A 149 -14.32 -2.09 16.59
CA LYS A 149 -14.69 -2.41 17.96
C LYS A 149 -13.64 -1.88 18.92
N ASP A 150 -14.09 -1.37 20.05
CA ASP A 150 -13.21 -0.92 21.11
C ASP A 150 -12.63 -2.17 21.82
N GLY A 151 -11.30 -2.23 21.96
CA GLY A 151 -10.63 -3.40 22.54
C GLY A 151 -10.71 -4.67 21.66
N ALA A 152 -10.76 -4.51 20.34
CA ALA A 152 -10.71 -5.64 19.42
C ALA A 152 -9.46 -6.51 19.65
N PRO A 153 -9.56 -7.85 19.49
CA PRO A 153 -8.42 -8.73 19.70
C PRO A 153 -7.32 -8.42 18.68
N THR A 154 -6.08 -8.28 19.13
CA THR A 154 -4.91 -8.00 18.28
C THR A 154 -4.10 -9.26 17.97
N SER A 155 -4.58 -10.42 18.42
CA SER A 155 -4.01 -11.74 18.14
C SER A 155 -5.11 -12.81 18.01
N VAL A 156 -4.83 -13.86 17.25
CA VAL A 156 -5.68 -15.05 17.11
C VAL A 156 -4.81 -16.30 17.14
N GLU A 157 -5.24 -17.37 17.80
CA GLU A 157 -4.54 -18.65 17.70
C GLU A 157 -4.71 -19.22 16.29
N THR A 158 -3.62 -19.68 15.69
CA THR A 158 -3.66 -20.26 14.35
C THR A 158 -3.99 -21.76 14.42
N ASP A 159 -4.96 -22.19 13.64
CA ASP A 159 -5.30 -23.62 13.55
C ASP A 159 -4.36 -24.39 12.60
N ARG A 160 -3.54 -23.65 11.84
CA ARG A 160 -2.72 -24.12 10.72
C ARG A 160 -1.45 -23.27 10.57
N ASP A 161 -0.46 -23.79 9.85
CA ASP A 161 0.76 -23.04 9.55
C ASP A 161 0.45 -21.88 8.59
N ILE A 162 1.00 -20.68 8.87
CA ILE A 162 0.81 -19.48 8.05
C ILE A 162 2.18 -18.88 7.70
N ASP A 163 2.42 -18.68 6.39
CA ASP A 163 3.58 -17.92 5.92
C ASP A 163 3.31 -16.41 6.07
N VAL A 164 4.15 -15.74 6.85
CA VAL A 164 4.10 -14.29 7.07
C VAL A 164 5.40 -13.62 6.64
N CYS A 165 5.27 -12.40 6.13
CA CYS A 165 6.39 -11.57 5.72
C CYS A 165 6.80 -10.66 6.89
N VAL A 166 7.94 -10.94 7.53
CA VAL A 166 8.46 -10.09 8.62
C VAL A 166 9.49 -9.12 8.05
N PRO A 167 9.34 -7.79 8.28
CA PRO A 167 10.30 -6.81 7.81
C PRO A 167 11.66 -6.97 8.50
N VAL A 168 12.75 -6.95 7.73
CA VAL A 168 14.11 -7.00 8.29
C VAL A 168 14.53 -5.60 8.77
N VAL A 169 14.57 -5.40 10.09
CA VAL A 169 15.13 -4.18 10.68
C VAL A 169 16.65 -4.33 10.76
N ALA A 170 17.39 -3.68 9.88
CA ALA A 170 18.83 -3.53 10.03
C ALA A 170 19.09 -2.50 11.14
N ILE A 171 19.59 -2.95 12.29
CA ILE A 171 20.04 -2.06 13.37
C ILE A 171 21.46 -1.57 13.03
N PRO A 172 21.73 -0.25 13.01
CA PRO A 172 23.08 0.29 12.77
C PRO A 172 24.06 0.00 13.91
#